data_AF-A0A6G8FXX9-F1
#
_entry.id   AF-A0A6G8FXX9-F1
#
_cell.length_a   1.000
_cell.length_b   1.000
_cell.length_c   1.000
_cell.angle_alpha   90.00
_cell.angle_beta   90.00
_cell.angle_gamma   90.00
#
_symmetry.space_group_name_H-M   'P 1'
#
loop_
_entity.id
_entity.type
_entity.pdbx_description
1 polymer ?
#
loop_
_entity_poly.entity_id
_entity_poly.type
_entity_poly.pdbx_seq_one_letter_code
_entity_poly.pdbx_strand_id
1 'polypeptide(L)'
;MSEAPEVQAAPDAPGGPVQACAEVEALAAAGDLERAVAGFRRCWPLVADAEGAARGAASCLRALVRIGNTDRALDLLLPRVDRVDTLTTDADRMWLAATAGWVLGHARSLGMAPERVGHRDAGTAEAELAALGHELARQADRTAGDTATSDALAAALDDRAVSPEPTLPPTRMPAPPAGAGSRLRPPRTPPRSSTSPSAPVAGGATSTPR
;
A
#
# COMPACT_ATOMS: atom_id res chain seq x y z
N MET A 1 -4.41 -42.25 -8.13
CA MET A 1 -3.48 -41.32 -8.79
C MET A 1 -4.35 -40.31 -9.51
N SER A 2 -4.58 -39.15 -8.88
CA SER A 2 -5.45 -38.11 -9.43
C SER A 2 -4.57 -37.06 -10.09
N GLU A 3 -4.66 -36.95 -11.40
CA GLU A 3 -4.05 -35.87 -12.18
C GLU A 3 -4.63 -34.53 -11.72
N ALA A 4 -3.75 -33.58 -11.42
CA ALA A 4 -4.11 -32.21 -11.14
C ALA A 4 -4.61 -31.55 -12.45
N PRO A 5 -5.70 -30.76 -12.41
CA PRO A 5 -6.17 -30.07 -13.60
C PRO A 5 -5.16 -29.01 -14.01
N GLU A 6 -4.59 -29.23 -15.19
CA GLU A 6 -3.76 -28.30 -15.93
C GLU A 6 -4.59 -27.04 -16.23
N VAL A 7 -4.30 -25.95 -15.52
CA VAL A 7 -4.93 -24.66 -15.76
C VAL A 7 -4.42 -24.15 -17.11
N GLN A 8 -5.22 -24.38 -18.15
CA GLN A 8 -4.99 -23.81 -19.47
C GLN A 8 -4.94 -22.28 -19.34
N ALA A 9 -3.75 -21.72 -19.55
CA ALA A 9 -3.56 -20.30 -19.74
C ALA A 9 -4.44 -19.87 -20.93
N ALA A 10 -5.42 -19.02 -20.65
CA ALA A 10 -6.21 -18.40 -21.70
C ALA A 10 -5.26 -17.67 -22.68
N PRO A 11 -5.52 -17.74 -24.00
CA PRO A 11 -4.60 -17.25 -25.02
C PRO A 11 -4.30 -15.76 -24.82
N ASP A 12 -3.02 -15.43 -25.03
CA ASP A 12 -2.45 -14.10 -24.95
C ASP A 12 -3.40 -13.03 -25.49
N ALA A 13 -3.91 -12.18 -24.58
CA ALA A 13 -4.54 -10.95 -24.99
C ALA A 13 -3.49 -10.14 -25.80
N PRO A 14 -3.82 -9.68 -27.02
CA PRO A 14 -2.89 -8.90 -27.83
C PRO A 14 -2.53 -7.63 -27.04
N GLY A 15 -1.27 -7.52 -26.59
CA GLY A 15 -0.78 -6.35 -25.87
C GLY A 15 0.10 -6.59 -24.63
N GLY A 16 0.23 -7.83 -24.17
CA GLY A 16 1.02 -8.13 -22.97
C GLY A 16 0.41 -7.59 -21.67
N PRO A 17 1.06 -7.86 -20.51
CA PRO A 17 0.46 -7.62 -19.19
C PRO A 17 0.21 -6.14 -18.89
N VAL A 18 1.05 -5.22 -19.40
CA VAL A 18 0.89 -3.77 -19.17
C VAL A 18 -0.32 -3.22 -19.92
N GLN A 19 -0.58 -3.65 -21.16
CA GLN A 19 -1.76 -3.23 -21.92
C GLN A 19 -3.04 -3.78 -21.29
N ALA A 20 -3.03 -5.03 -20.82
CA ALA A 20 -4.15 -5.61 -20.09
C ALA A 20 -4.49 -4.80 -18.81
N CYS A 21 -3.49 -4.28 -18.10
CA CYS A 21 -3.73 -3.39 -16.96
C CYS A 21 -4.38 -2.05 -17.35
N ALA A 22 -4.02 -1.49 -18.51
CA ALA A 22 -4.63 -0.27 -19.02
C ALA A 22 -6.11 -0.50 -19.39
N GLU A 23 -6.44 -1.67 -19.94
CA GLU A 23 -7.84 -2.06 -20.19
C GLU A 23 -8.64 -2.16 -18.88
N VAL A 24 -8.06 -2.74 -17.82
CA VAL A 24 -8.67 -2.79 -16.49
C VAL A 24 -9.00 -1.40 -15.97
N GLU A 25 -8.07 -0.46 -16.14
CA GLU A 25 -8.26 0.93 -15.74
C GLU A 25 -9.38 1.62 -16.54
N ALA A 26 -9.44 1.39 -17.86
CA ALA A 26 -10.49 1.92 -18.72
C ALA A 26 -11.87 1.37 -18.36
N LEU A 27 -11.97 0.07 -18.06
CA LEU A 27 -13.21 -0.57 -17.60
C LEU A 27 -13.69 0.03 -16.27
N ALA A 28 -12.77 0.26 -15.32
CA ALA A 28 -13.09 0.92 -14.06
C ALA A 28 -13.60 2.36 -14.28
N ALA A 29 -12.96 3.12 -15.16
CA ALA A 29 -13.39 4.48 -15.52
C ALA A 29 -14.77 4.50 -16.22
N ALA A 30 -15.11 3.45 -16.97
CA ALA A 30 -16.41 3.30 -17.62
C ALA A 30 -17.52 2.79 -16.67
N GLY A 31 -17.19 2.43 -15.42
CA GLY A 31 -18.13 1.86 -14.46
C GLY A 31 -18.45 0.37 -14.69
N ASP A 32 -17.70 -0.32 -15.55
CA ASP A 32 -17.82 -1.78 -15.76
C ASP A 32 -17.05 -2.53 -14.66
N LEU A 33 -17.60 -2.49 -13.44
CA LEU A 33 -16.94 -2.94 -12.22
C LEU A 33 -16.61 -4.43 -12.25
N GLU A 34 -17.51 -5.25 -12.77
CA GLU A 34 -17.33 -6.70 -12.82
C GLU A 34 -16.14 -7.07 -13.70
N ARG A 35 -16.05 -6.50 -14.90
CA ARG A 35 -14.94 -6.76 -15.82
C ARG A 35 -13.65 -6.12 -15.34
N ALA A 36 -13.70 -4.94 -14.71
CA ALA A 36 -12.55 -4.33 -14.07
C ALA A 36 -11.97 -5.23 -12.96
N VAL A 37 -12.82 -5.76 -12.06
CA VAL A 37 -12.38 -6.67 -10.99
C VAL A 37 -11.82 -7.98 -11.55
N ALA A 38 -12.49 -8.57 -12.55
CA ALA A 38 -12.01 -9.79 -13.19
C ALA A 38 -10.64 -9.58 -13.87
N GLY A 39 -10.48 -8.47 -14.59
CA GLY A 39 -9.23 -8.12 -15.23
C GLY A 39 -8.12 -7.81 -14.22
N PHE A 40 -8.43 -7.08 -13.14
CA PHE A 40 -7.48 -6.83 -12.04
C PHE A 40 -6.94 -8.13 -11.44
N ARG A 41 -7.82 -9.10 -11.13
CA ARG A 41 -7.42 -10.40 -10.57
C ARG A 41 -6.48 -11.18 -11.48
N ARG A 42 -6.63 -11.03 -12.80
CA ARG A 42 -5.73 -11.64 -13.79
C ARG A 42 -4.41 -10.88 -13.93
N CYS A 43 -4.46 -9.55 -13.94
CA CYS A 43 -3.29 -8.72 -14.24
C CYS A 43 -2.36 -8.55 -13.05
N TRP A 44 -2.91 -8.34 -11.84
CA TRP A 44 -2.11 -7.99 -10.66
C TRP A 44 -0.96 -8.98 -10.40
N PRO A 45 -1.15 -10.31 -10.40
CA PRO A 45 -0.05 -11.26 -10.19
C PRO A 45 1.09 -11.15 -11.20
N LEU A 46 0.82 -10.62 -12.40
CA LEU A 46 1.79 -10.50 -13.49
C LEU A 46 2.62 -9.21 -13.39
N VAL A 47 2.07 -8.16 -12.77
CA VAL A 47 2.68 -6.82 -12.74
C VAL A 47 3.12 -6.37 -11.36
N ALA A 48 2.60 -7.00 -10.29
CA ALA A 48 2.78 -6.55 -8.92
C ALA A 48 4.26 -6.34 -8.59
N ASP A 49 5.13 -7.28 -8.97
CA ASP A 49 6.56 -7.27 -8.64
C ASP A 49 7.48 -7.49 -9.85
N ALA A 50 6.93 -7.52 -11.06
CA ALA A 50 7.72 -7.66 -12.28
C ALA A 50 8.54 -6.40 -12.58
N GLU A 51 9.76 -6.61 -13.07
CA GLU A 51 10.63 -5.55 -13.56
C GLU A 51 10.04 -4.92 -14.83
N GLY A 52 10.02 -3.59 -14.92
CA GLY A 52 9.43 -2.87 -16.06
C GLY A 52 7.90 -2.93 -16.16
N ALA A 53 7.20 -3.47 -15.15
CA ALA A 53 5.74 -3.54 -15.13
C ALA A 53 5.08 -2.49 -14.21
N ALA A 54 5.85 -1.53 -13.70
CA ALA A 54 5.36 -0.57 -12.70
C ALA A 54 4.23 0.31 -13.25
N ARG A 55 4.27 0.68 -14.53
CA ARG A 55 3.13 1.35 -15.18
C ARG A 55 1.84 0.51 -15.12
N GLY A 56 1.94 -0.81 -15.33
CA GLY A 56 0.80 -1.73 -15.22
C GLY A 56 0.29 -1.85 -13.79
N ALA A 57 1.20 -1.95 -12.81
CA ALA A 57 0.85 -1.92 -11.39
C ALA A 57 0.13 -0.61 -11.01
N ALA A 58 0.62 0.53 -11.51
CA ALA A 58 0.01 1.84 -11.30
C ALA A 58 -1.41 1.90 -11.88
N SER A 59 -1.65 1.38 -13.10
CA SER A 59 -3.00 1.26 -13.67
C SER A 59 -3.94 0.40 -12.82
N CYS A 60 -3.46 -0.74 -12.30
CA CYS A 60 -4.25 -1.58 -11.40
C CYS A 60 -4.62 -0.87 -10.10
N LEU A 61 -3.68 -0.11 -9.51
CA LEU A 61 -3.95 0.67 -8.29
C LEU A 61 -4.98 1.77 -8.54
N ARG A 62 -4.89 2.48 -9.67
CA ARG A 62 -5.89 3.49 -10.05
C ARG A 62 -7.27 2.88 -10.30
N ALA A 63 -7.33 1.71 -10.93
CA ALA A 63 -8.57 0.97 -11.10
C ALA A 63 -9.22 0.63 -9.75
N LEU A 64 -8.44 0.14 -8.77
CA LEU A 64 -8.95 -0.17 -7.43
C LEU A 64 -9.56 1.04 -6.72
N VAL A 65 -8.89 2.20 -6.79
CA VAL A 65 -9.44 3.43 -6.20
C VAL A 65 -10.73 3.85 -6.92
N ARG A 66 -10.77 3.81 -8.26
CA ARG A 66 -11.98 4.18 -9.04
C ARG A 66 -13.19 3.33 -8.72
N ILE A 67 -13.00 2.03 -8.46
CA ILE A 67 -14.08 1.13 -8.01
C ILE A 67 -14.35 1.23 -6.49
N GLY A 68 -13.84 2.26 -5.82
CA GLY A 68 -14.09 2.52 -4.40
C GLY A 68 -13.38 1.57 -3.43
N ASN A 69 -12.32 0.87 -3.88
CA ASN A 69 -11.54 -0.06 -3.06
C ASN A 69 -10.16 0.52 -2.70
N THR A 70 -10.16 1.74 -2.15
CA THR A 70 -8.96 2.47 -1.72
C THR A 70 -8.17 1.72 -0.66
N ASP A 71 -8.85 1.04 0.26
CA ASP A 71 -8.22 0.21 1.30
C ASP A 71 -7.32 -0.88 0.68
N ARG A 72 -7.84 -1.61 -0.31
CA ARG A 72 -7.04 -2.61 -1.02
C ARG A 72 -5.92 -1.98 -1.85
N ALA A 73 -6.14 -0.80 -2.43
CA ALA A 73 -5.09 -0.09 -3.14
C ALA A 73 -3.92 0.26 -2.20
N LEU A 74 -4.20 0.71 -0.97
CA LEU A 74 -3.18 0.96 0.05
C LEU A 74 -2.42 -0.30 0.44
N ASP A 75 -3.13 -1.39 0.74
CA ASP A 75 -2.51 -2.68 1.11
C ASP A 75 -1.50 -3.17 0.07
N LEU A 76 -1.81 -2.94 -1.20
CA LEU A 76 -0.97 -3.36 -2.32
C LEU A 76 0.16 -2.37 -2.62
N LEU A 77 -0.08 -1.08 -2.42
CA LEU A 77 0.89 -0.01 -2.64
C LEU A 77 1.97 0.02 -1.55
N LEU A 78 1.60 -0.04 -0.27
CA LEU A 78 2.53 0.24 0.84
C LEU A 78 3.80 -0.63 0.84
N PRO A 79 3.75 -1.95 0.58
CA PRO A 79 4.96 -2.78 0.50
C PRO A 79 5.86 -2.45 -0.70
N ARG A 80 5.39 -1.63 -1.65
CA ARG A 80 6.02 -1.33 -2.94
C ARG A 80 6.43 0.12 -3.10
N VAL A 81 6.09 0.99 -2.15
CA VAL A 81 6.35 2.43 -2.27
C VAL A 81 7.84 2.74 -2.46
N ASP A 82 8.71 2.04 -1.73
CA ASP A 82 10.16 2.25 -1.81
C ASP A 82 10.76 1.75 -3.15
N ARG A 83 10.01 0.97 -3.93
CA ARG A 83 10.46 0.54 -5.26
C ARG A 83 10.54 1.69 -6.25
N VAL A 84 9.86 2.81 -6.01
CA VAL A 84 9.94 4.02 -6.84
C VAL A 84 11.40 4.45 -7.04
N ASP A 85 12.22 4.33 -6.01
CA ASP A 85 13.64 4.73 -6.05
C ASP A 85 14.52 3.69 -6.78
N THR A 86 14.02 2.46 -6.97
CA THR A 86 14.78 1.36 -7.60
C THR A 86 14.40 1.10 -9.06
N LEU A 87 13.36 1.75 -9.57
CA LEU A 87 12.92 1.56 -10.95
C LEU A 87 13.91 2.16 -11.95
N THR A 88 14.12 1.46 -13.06
CA THR A 88 15.16 1.79 -14.04
C THR A 88 14.72 2.81 -15.08
N THR A 89 13.42 2.94 -15.35
CA THR A 89 12.90 3.87 -16.34
C THR A 89 12.20 5.05 -15.68
N ASP A 90 12.46 6.27 -16.17
CA ASP A 90 11.80 7.47 -15.67
C ASP A 90 10.29 7.43 -15.90
N ALA A 91 9.83 6.78 -16.97
CA ALA A 91 8.41 6.58 -17.23
C ALA A 91 7.74 5.72 -16.15
N ASP A 92 8.35 4.61 -15.75
CA ASP A 92 7.83 3.75 -14.68
C ASP A 92 7.86 4.46 -13.32
N ARG A 93 8.97 5.16 -13.03
CA ARG A 93 9.11 5.97 -11.82
C ARG A 93 8.03 7.03 -11.73
N MET A 94 7.80 7.76 -12.82
CA MET A 94 6.77 8.80 -12.93
C MET A 94 5.38 8.23 -12.62
N TRP A 95 4.99 7.16 -13.32
CA TRP A 95 3.66 6.59 -13.17
C TRP A 95 3.42 6.00 -11.78
N LEU A 96 4.41 5.29 -11.22
CA LEU A 96 4.26 4.71 -9.89
C LEU A 96 4.27 5.80 -8.81
N ALA A 97 5.18 6.78 -8.87
CA ALA A 97 5.28 7.87 -7.90
C ALA A 97 4.01 8.73 -7.87
N ALA A 98 3.55 9.19 -9.03
CA ALA A 98 2.36 10.02 -9.12
C ALA A 98 1.10 9.28 -8.63
N THR A 99 0.98 8.00 -8.99
CA THR A 99 -0.12 7.14 -8.51
C THR A 99 -0.04 6.92 -7.01
N ALA A 100 1.15 6.69 -6.46
CA ALA A 100 1.33 6.52 -5.03
C ALA A 100 0.95 7.78 -4.25
N GLY A 101 1.40 8.95 -4.72
CA GLY A 101 0.99 10.24 -4.16
C GLY A 101 -0.54 10.43 -4.20
N TRP A 102 -1.16 10.16 -5.35
CA TRP A 102 -2.61 10.27 -5.49
C TRP A 102 -3.39 9.29 -4.59
N VAL A 103 -3.00 8.01 -4.53
CA VAL A 103 -3.63 7.01 -3.65
C VAL A 103 -3.52 7.44 -2.17
N LEU A 104 -2.36 7.95 -1.74
CA LEU A 104 -2.16 8.43 -0.37
C LEU A 104 -2.99 9.69 -0.06
N GLY A 105 -3.07 10.64 -0.99
CA GLY A 105 -3.90 11.83 -0.86
C GLY A 105 -5.39 11.49 -0.80
N HIS A 106 -5.84 10.59 -1.67
CA HIS A 106 -7.21 10.09 -1.67
C HIS A 106 -7.52 9.31 -0.38
N ALA A 107 -6.61 8.46 0.09
CA ALA A 107 -6.76 7.79 1.39
C ALA A 107 -6.84 8.77 2.56
N ARG A 108 -6.08 9.88 2.52
CA ARG A 108 -6.14 10.91 3.56
C ARG A 108 -7.49 11.62 3.58
N SER A 109 -8.05 11.96 2.41
CA SER A 109 -9.36 12.60 2.34
C SER A 109 -10.47 11.71 2.91
N LEU A 110 -10.30 10.39 2.84
CA LEU A 110 -11.17 9.37 3.43
C LEU A 110 -10.87 9.05 4.91
N GLY A 111 -9.83 9.64 5.52
CA GLY A 111 -9.40 9.31 6.88
C GLY A 111 -8.78 7.92 7.04
N MET A 112 -8.27 7.34 5.95
CA MET A 112 -7.69 5.99 5.88
C MET A 112 -6.16 5.99 5.73
N ALA A 113 -5.54 7.16 5.56
CA ALA A 113 -4.10 7.26 5.39
C ALA A 113 -3.36 6.67 6.60
N PRO A 114 -2.29 5.87 6.38
CA PRO A 114 -1.45 5.42 7.47
C PRO A 114 -0.69 6.61 8.08
N GLU A 115 -0.20 6.47 9.31
CA GLU A 115 0.68 7.48 9.91
C GLU A 115 2.05 7.51 9.22
N ARG A 116 2.52 6.37 8.72
CA ARG A 116 3.84 6.21 8.10
C ARG A 116 3.78 5.43 6.80
N VAL A 117 4.66 5.80 5.89
CA VAL A 117 4.87 5.15 4.59
C VAL A 117 6.36 4.87 4.46
N GLY A 118 6.73 3.59 4.55
CA GLY A 118 8.14 3.18 4.71
C GLY A 118 8.75 3.83 5.94
N HIS A 119 9.84 4.59 5.74
CA HIS A 119 10.51 5.31 6.83
C HIS A 119 10.01 6.73 7.06
N ARG A 120 9.11 7.24 6.21
CA ARG A 120 8.64 8.63 6.22
C ARG A 120 7.27 8.78 6.89
N ASP A 121 6.95 10.01 7.29
CA ASP A 121 5.57 10.43 7.58
C ASP A 121 4.73 10.37 6.29
N ALA A 122 3.45 10.01 6.40
CA ALA A 122 2.60 9.84 5.24
C ALA A 122 2.30 11.14 4.48
N GLY A 123 2.23 12.28 5.18
CA GLY A 123 2.13 13.62 4.59
C GLY A 123 3.33 13.95 3.71
N THR A 124 4.52 13.75 4.28
CA THR A 124 5.77 13.96 3.54
C THR A 124 5.91 13.01 2.36
N ALA A 125 5.63 11.71 2.56
CA ALA A 125 5.74 10.71 1.50
C ALA A 125 4.79 11.03 0.33
N GLU A 126 3.54 11.39 0.60
CA GLU A 126 2.60 11.82 -0.43
C GLU A 126 3.14 13.01 -1.23
N ALA A 127 3.57 14.07 -0.54
CA ALA A 127 4.03 15.29 -1.20
C ALA A 127 5.27 15.04 -2.06
N GLU A 128 6.23 14.26 -1.56
CA GLU A 128 7.45 13.89 -2.29
C GLU A 128 7.13 13.04 -3.53
N LEU A 129 6.27 12.03 -3.40
CA LEU A 129 5.88 11.14 -4.50
C LEU A 129 5.09 11.87 -5.58
N ALA A 130 4.14 12.73 -5.18
CA ALA A 130 3.40 13.57 -6.11
C ALA A 130 4.34 14.55 -6.84
N ALA A 131 5.24 15.22 -6.12
CA ALA A 131 6.20 16.14 -6.71
C ALA A 131 7.15 15.43 -7.70
N LEU A 132 7.65 14.25 -7.34
CA LEU A 132 8.50 13.44 -8.21
C LEU A 132 7.78 13.06 -9.50
N GLY A 133 6.54 12.56 -9.40
CA GLY A 133 5.72 12.22 -10.56
C GLY A 133 5.51 13.41 -11.50
N HIS A 134 5.13 14.56 -10.95
CA HIS A 134 4.93 15.77 -11.76
C HIS A 134 6.24 16.32 -12.36
N GLU A 135 7.37 16.24 -11.66
CA GLU A 135 8.65 16.68 -12.22
C GLU A 135 9.09 15.83 -13.40
N LEU A 136 8.97 14.50 -13.28
CA LEU A 136 9.30 13.59 -14.38
C LEU A 136 8.37 13.80 -15.59
N ALA A 137 7.08 14.06 -15.38
CA ALA A 137 6.15 14.40 -16.46
C ALA A 137 6.57 15.70 -17.18
N ARG A 138 6.89 16.75 -16.42
CA ARG A 138 7.40 18.02 -16.98
C ARG A 138 8.71 17.84 -17.73
N GLN A 139 9.58 16.96 -17.27
CA GLN A 139 10.83 16.66 -17.97
C GLN A 139 10.59 15.92 -19.30
N ALA A 140 9.66 14.96 -19.33
CA ALA A 140 9.26 14.28 -20.55
C ALA A 140 8.65 15.26 -21.57
N ASP A 141 7.75 16.12 -21.12
CA ASP A 141 7.12 17.18 -21.91
C ASP A 141 8.14 18.17 -22.50
N ARG A 142 9.11 18.63 -21.69
CA ARG A 142 10.23 19.47 -22.19
C ARG A 142 11.05 18.77 -23.28
N THR A 143 11.21 17.45 -23.19
CA THR A 143 11.98 16.66 -24.15
C THR A 143 11.20 16.45 -25.45
N ALA A 144 9.88 16.25 -25.35
CA ALA A 144 8.98 16.09 -26.50
C ALA A 144 8.63 17.42 -27.18
N GLY A 145 8.66 18.53 -26.43
CA GLY A 145 8.23 19.85 -26.90
C GLY A 145 6.71 20.06 -26.84
N ASP A 146 5.99 19.30 -26.01
CA ASP A 146 4.53 19.38 -25.82
C ASP A 146 4.13 19.25 -24.33
N THR A 147 2.83 19.12 -24.03
CA THR A 147 2.29 18.91 -22.67
C THR A 147 1.61 17.55 -22.50
N ALA A 148 1.79 16.63 -23.44
CA ALA A 148 0.96 15.43 -23.55
C ALA A 148 1.12 14.51 -22.32
N THR A 149 2.30 14.47 -21.71
CA THR A 149 2.57 13.62 -20.54
C THR A 149 1.91 14.20 -19.30
N SER A 150 2.04 15.49 -19.05
CA SER A 150 1.38 16.15 -17.92
C SER A 150 -0.14 16.08 -18.03
N ASP A 151 -0.69 16.26 -19.24
CA ASP A 151 -2.13 16.18 -19.48
C ASP A 151 -2.66 14.75 -19.26
N ALA A 152 -1.92 13.74 -19.76
CA ALA A 152 -2.25 12.33 -19.51
C ALA A 152 -2.17 11.98 -18.02
N LEU A 153 -1.18 12.52 -17.30
CA LEU A 153 -1.03 12.30 -15.86
C LEU A 153 -2.19 12.95 -15.09
N ALA A 154 -2.54 14.19 -15.42
CA ALA A 154 -3.65 14.90 -14.79
C ALA A 154 -4.99 14.17 -15.00
N ALA A 155 -5.26 13.72 -16.23
CA ALA A 155 -6.46 12.94 -16.54
C ALA A 155 -6.51 11.60 -15.77
N ALA A 156 -5.36 10.95 -15.60
CA ALA A 156 -5.27 9.68 -14.89
C ALA A 156 -5.46 9.81 -13.37
N LEU A 157 -5.23 10.99 -12.78
CA LEU A 157 -5.26 11.24 -11.34
C LEU A 157 -6.43 12.14 -10.91
N ASP A 158 -7.49 12.22 -11.72
CA ASP A 158 -8.68 13.03 -11.40
C ASP A 158 -9.57 12.33 -10.36
N ASP A 159 -9.64 12.90 -9.15
CA ASP A 159 -10.51 12.44 -8.07
C ASP A 159 -12.01 12.49 -8.43
N ARG A 160 -12.41 13.33 -9.39
CA ARG A 160 -13.82 13.40 -9.86
C ARG A 160 -14.25 12.12 -10.58
N ALA A 161 -13.29 11.32 -11.04
CA ALA A 161 -13.54 10.03 -11.66
C ALA A 161 -13.70 8.88 -10.65
N VAL A 162 -13.58 9.16 -9.34
CA VAL A 162 -13.78 8.15 -8.29
C VAL A 162 -15.24 8.09 -7.88
N SER A 163 -15.82 6.89 -7.86
CA SER A 163 -17.19 6.68 -7.39
C SER A 163 -17.34 7.15 -5.93
N PRO A 164 -18.32 8.00 -5.60
CA PRO A 164 -18.54 8.47 -4.23
C PRO A 164 -19.07 7.35 -3.30
N GLU A 165 -19.66 6.29 -3.85
CA GLU A 165 -20.09 5.12 -3.09
C GLU A 165 -19.05 3.98 -3.22
N PRO A 166 -18.56 3.43 -2.10
CA PRO A 166 -17.73 2.23 -2.12
C PRO A 166 -18.58 1.07 -2.64
N THR A 167 -18.23 0.52 -3.80
CA THR A 167 -18.98 -0.56 -4.45
C THR A 167 -18.54 -1.94 -3.98
N LEU A 168 -17.44 -2.03 -3.23
CA LEU A 168 -17.03 -3.22 -2.52
C LEU A 168 -17.11 -2.99 -1.01
N PRO A 169 -17.56 -3.97 -0.22
CA PRO A 169 -17.55 -3.85 1.22
C PRO A 169 -16.10 -3.58 1.70
N PRO A 170 -15.88 -2.62 2.61
CA PRO A 170 -14.55 -2.32 3.13
C PRO A 170 -13.94 -3.59 3.74
N THR A 171 -12.70 -3.90 3.34
CA THR A 171 -12.00 -5.11 3.79
C THR A 171 -11.43 -4.99 5.19
N ARG A 172 -11.07 -3.77 5.62
CA ARG A 172 -10.74 -3.50 7.02
C ARG A 172 -12.00 -3.23 7.83
N MET A 173 -12.13 -3.94 8.96
CA MET A 173 -13.13 -3.60 9.96
C MET A 173 -12.91 -2.15 10.41
N PRO A 174 -13.97 -1.37 10.67
CA PRO A 174 -13.85 -0.03 11.22
C PRO A 174 -12.93 -0.04 12.43
N ALA A 175 -11.96 0.88 12.47
CA ALA A 175 -11.17 1.08 13.66
C ALA A 175 -12.12 1.34 14.84
N PRO A 176 -11.91 0.70 16.00
CA PRO A 176 -12.74 0.98 17.17
C PRO A 176 -12.64 2.47 17.50
N PRO A 177 -13.74 3.11 17.94
CA PRO A 177 -13.74 4.54 18.22
C PRO A 177 -12.60 4.89 19.18
N ALA A 178 -11.87 5.96 18.88
CA ALA A 178 -10.80 6.48 19.72
C ALA A 178 -11.34 6.70 21.14
N GLY A 179 -10.92 5.84 22.08
CA GLY A 179 -11.47 5.80 23.43
C GLY A 179 -11.96 4.42 23.91
N ALA A 180 -12.06 3.43 23.02
CA ALA A 180 -12.21 2.02 23.42
C ALA A 180 -10.86 1.50 23.95
N GLY A 181 -10.50 1.98 25.14
CA GLY A 181 -9.28 1.58 25.84
C GLY A 181 -9.15 0.07 25.84
N SER A 182 -7.98 -0.39 25.39
CA SER A 182 -7.49 -1.75 25.53
C SER A 182 -7.74 -2.23 26.97
N ARG A 183 -8.82 -2.98 27.18
CA ARG A 183 -9.06 -3.75 28.41
C ARG A 183 -8.48 -5.15 28.29
N LEU A 184 -7.44 -5.35 27.48
CA LEU A 184 -6.53 -6.46 27.70
C LEU A 184 -5.62 -6.09 28.87
N ARG A 185 -6.22 -6.21 30.06
CA ARG A 185 -5.51 -6.25 31.32
C ARG A 185 -4.42 -7.32 31.17
N PRO A 186 -3.13 -6.99 31.31
CA PRO A 186 -2.10 -8.02 31.32
C PRO A 186 -2.43 -9.04 32.42
N PRO A 187 -2.15 -10.35 32.21
CA PRO A 187 -2.41 -11.35 33.22
C PRO A 187 -1.68 -10.96 34.52
N ARG A 188 -2.43 -10.91 35.62
CA ARG A 188 -1.87 -10.66 36.97
C ARG A 188 -0.85 -11.75 37.24
N THR A 189 0.42 -11.38 37.27
CA THR A 189 1.47 -12.20 37.87
C THR A 189 1.06 -12.45 39.33
N PRO A 190 0.99 -13.70 39.82
CA PRO A 190 0.71 -13.95 41.23
C PRO A 190 1.84 -13.35 42.09
N PRO A 191 1.53 -12.76 43.26
CA PRO A 191 2.54 -12.22 44.13
C PRO A 191 3.49 -13.34 44.57
N ARG A 192 4.80 -13.11 44.39
CA ARG A 192 5.83 -13.90 45.06
C ARG A 192 5.58 -13.80 46.56
N SER A 193 5.34 -14.93 47.21
CA SER A 193 5.33 -15.04 48.67
C SER A 193 6.69 -14.56 49.18
N SER A 194 6.68 -13.35 49.74
CA SER A 194 7.76 -12.79 50.54
C SER A 194 7.80 -13.57 51.85
N THR A 195 8.71 -14.55 51.95
CA THR A 195 9.10 -15.11 53.23
C THR A 195 10.36 -14.40 53.71
N SER A 196 10.21 -13.56 54.71
CA SER A 196 11.26 -13.04 55.60
C SER A 196 10.58 -12.63 56.90
N PRO A 197 11.27 -12.55 58.05
CA PRO A 197 12.59 -13.07 58.42
C PRO A 197 12.56 -13.86 59.75
N SER A 198 13.63 -14.58 60.09
CA SER A 198 13.95 -14.89 61.50
C SER A 198 15.45 -14.89 61.71
N ALA A 199 15.90 -13.87 62.44
CA ALA A 199 17.11 -13.86 63.24
C ALA A 199 16.66 -13.82 64.72
N PRO A 200 17.53 -13.82 65.74
CA PRO A 200 18.97 -14.15 65.81
C PRO A 200 19.29 -15.13 66.97
N VAL A 201 20.49 -15.74 67.03
CA VAL A 201 21.14 -16.08 68.31
C VAL A 201 22.66 -15.92 68.17
N ALA A 202 23.23 -15.33 69.22
CA ALA A 202 24.57 -14.79 69.37
C ALA A 202 25.62 -15.78 69.90
N GLY A 203 26.88 -15.33 69.81
CA GLY A 203 28.00 -15.73 70.68
C GLY A 203 28.96 -16.70 70.00
N GLY A 204 30.27 -16.46 69.92
CA GLY A 204 31.12 -15.37 70.40
C GLY A 204 32.58 -15.80 70.26
N ALA A 205 33.49 -14.83 70.27
CA ALA A 205 34.92 -14.93 70.65
C ALA A 205 35.82 -15.87 69.78
N THR A 206 37.08 -15.61 69.45
CA THR A 206 38.13 -14.68 69.91
C THR A 206 39.36 -14.86 69.00
N SER A 207 40.20 -13.82 68.94
CA SER A 207 41.66 -13.86 68.83
C SER A 207 42.40 -14.02 67.48
N THR A 208 42.80 -12.86 66.91
CA THR A 208 44.18 -12.31 66.71
C THR A 208 45.35 -13.19 66.13
N PRO A 209 46.55 -12.63 65.79
CA PRO A 209 46.96 -12.29 64.41
C PRO A 209 48.33 -12.89 63.96
N ARG A 210 48.66 -12.78 62.67
CA ARG A 210 49.87 -12.09 62.16
C ARG A 210 49.84 -11.97 60.64
#